data_AF-A0A935Q7W1-F1
#
_entry.id   AF-A0A935Q7W1-F1
#
_cell.length_a   1.000
_cell.length_b   1.000
_cell.length_c   1.000
_cell.angle_alpha   90.00
_cell.angle_beta   90.00
_cell.angle_gamma   90.00
#
_symmetry.space_group_name_H-M   'P 1'
#
loop_
_entity.id
_entity.type
_entity.pdbx_description
1 polymer ?
#
loop_
_entity_poly.entity_id
_entity_poly.type
_entity_poly.pdbx_seq_one_letter_code
_entity_poly.pdbx_strand_id
1 'polypeptide(L)'
;MRSAMFGFFLFFSQQIAAQHTEIKSLLRVKCSLDSIQQYSLRLPSSYQEGRKYPVIIFLDPAARGDFPVEKYSSLADEYNLIIAGSFNSRNFEGQSSVQSFTAIFNDLIQRFSIDTQMILVAGFSGGSRAAAAIAMAYPQVTGVIACGAGFNGAENISSENLKAYAAIVGDEDMNFGELVDNSNYLEQLKINNILLTFSGGHEWPPITQLSLAFLWMTAKPGKLNILPEEFASLIWKPVNMKVNSGFLYSAWLDAKQLAKIPILEAKASLLMGQVEKDKNFIADKNDFETVLEQEQNYMNGFSLMFNQLLLQKNDARDFEKAAWLMKAGELKQMRKDKDEYKQQSSRRCYDHSTRTCMEYFFLLMGSGEYRTASTVAEVLLCFDIDNSTPNYMIARAAAGMGNKKRSEKNLKEAIKKGLILNRRIEEDSLFRHVFTNEELRKLFEKK
;
A
#
# COMPACT_ATOMS: atom_id res chain seq x y z
N MET A 1 30.83 23.02 64.77
CA MET A 1 29.82 23.80 64.02
C MET A 1 30.19 23.71 62.55
N ARG A 2 29.59 22.79 61.78
CA ARG A 2 28.42 23.01 60.89
C ARG A 2 28.72 24.08 59.84
N SER A 3 29.06 23.69 58.60
CA SER A 3 28.14 23.59 57.42
C SER A 3 28.65 24.63 56.40
N ALA A 4 28.61 24.52 55.06
CA ALA A 4 27.92 23.67 54.10
C ALA A 4 28.64 23.76 52.74
N MET A 5 28.40 22.76 51.87
CA MET A 5 28.28 22.83 50.40
C MET A 5 28.90 21.59 49.76
N PHE A 6 28.09 20.55 49.58
CA PHE A 6 28.21 19.63 48.46
C PHE A 6 26.89 18.89 48.32
N GLY A 7 26.23 19.03 47.17
CA GLY A 7 25.00 18.29 46.89
C GLY A 7 24.18 18.94 45.81
N PHE A 8 24.61 18.84 44.55
CA PHE A 8 23.71 19.00 43.41
C PHE A 8 24.28 18.40 42.12
N PHE A 9 24.61 17.11 42.10
CA PHE A 9 24.81 16.35 40.85
C PHE A 9 24.64 14.88 41.15
N LEU A 10 23.40 14.35 41.14
CA LEU A 10 23.13 12.90 41.10
C LEU A 10 21.66 12.52 40.81
N PHE A 11 20.88 13.36 40.13
CA PHE A 11 19.46 13.05 39.84
C PHE A 11 19.07 12.89 38.37
N PHE A 12 20.01 12.92 37.41
CA PHE A 12 19.68 12.75 35.98
C PHE A 12 20.08 11.41 35.35
N SER A 13 20.78 10.52 36.07
CA SER A 13 21.25 9.24 35.50
C SER A 13 20.37 8.02 35.82
N GLN A 14 19.38 8.14 36.71
CA GLN A 14 18.53 6.99 37.09
C GLN A 14 17.27 6.83 36.24
N GLN A 15 16.90 7.82 35.42
CA GLN A 15 15.69 7.74 34.60
C GLN A 15 15.89 7.06 33.23
N ILE A 16 17.15 6.92 32.77
CA ILE A 16 17.46 6.27 31.49
C ILE A 16 17.64 4.74 31.69
N ALA A 17 18.18 4.31 32.82
CA ALA A 17 18.41 2.88 33.08
C ALA A 17 17.12 2.06 33.31
N ALA A 18 16.03 2.70 33.74
CA ALA A 18 14.76 2.03 34.05
C ALA A 18 13.86 1.77 32.81
N GLN A 19 14.25 2.23 31.62
CA GLN A 19 13.51 1.98 30.37
C GLN A 19 13.94 0.70 29.62
N HIS A 20 14.99 0.03 30.09
CA HIS A 20 15.58 -1.11 29.37
C HIS A 20 14.91 -2.47 29.63
N THR A 21 13.80 -2.53 30.36
CA THR A 21 13.17 -3.81 30.75
C THR A 21 11.83 -4.12 30.08
N GLU A 22 11.37 -3.32 29.10
CA GLU A 22 10.15 -3.61 28.32
C GLU A 22 10.28 -3.30 26.82
N ILE A 23 11.42 -3.60 26.19
CA ILE A 23 11.62 -3.45 24.73
C ILE A 23 10.97 -4.63 23.95
N LYS A 24 9.68 -4.88 24.20
CA LYS A 24 8.81 -5.76 23.40
C LYS A 24 7.57 -5.03 22.85
N SER A 25 7.22 -3.85 23.38
CA SER A 25 6.02 -3.13 22.98
C SER A 25 6.29 -2.11 21.87
N LEU A 26 5.25 -1.89 21.04
CA LEU A 26 5.20 -0.80 20.07
C LEU A 26 5.17 0.53 20.82
N LEU A 27 6.14 1.41 20.57
CA LEU A 27 6.19 2.72 21.21
C LEU A 27 5.59 3.79 20.30
N ARG A 28 4.70 4.62 20.84
CA ARG A 28 4.26 5.85 20.15
C ARG A 28 5.17 7.01 20.58
N VAL A 29 5.91 7.57 19.63
CA VAL A 29 6.92 8.59 19.87
C VAL A 29 6.51 9.89 19.18
N LYS A 30 6.69 11.01 19.88
CA LYS A 30 6.62 12.36 19.29
C LYS A 30 8.02 12.81 18.92
N CYS A 31 8.20 13.33 17.69
CA CYS A 31 9.49 13.86 17.27
C CYS A 31 9.86 15.06 18.16
N SER A 32 11.14 15.13 18.57
CA SER A 32 11.63 16.13 19.53
C SER A 32 11.60 17.56 18.96
N LEU A 33 11.93 17.71 17.68
CA LEU A 33 12.00 19.00 16.99
C LEU A 33 10.67 19.41 16.34
N ASP A 34 9.73 18.48 16.17
CA ASP A 34 8.39 18.75 15.65
C ASP A 34 7.37 17.80 16.30
N SER A 35 6.76 18.24 17.40
CA SER A 35 5.83 17.43 18.18
C SER A 35 4.48 17.15 17.47
N ILE A 36 4.21 17.80 16.33
CA ILE A 36 3.07 17.48 15.46
C ILE A 36 3.32 16.13 14.78
N GLN A 37 4.59 15.82 14.47
CA GLN A 37 4.99 14.57 13.86
C GLN A 37 5.13 13.48 14.93
N GLN A 38 4.50 12.34 14.65
CA GLN A 38 4.50 11.19 15.53
C GLN A 38 4.74 9.92 14.73
N TYR A 39 5.35 8.94 15.37
CA TYR A 39 5.60 7.66 14.75
C TYR A 39 5.47 6.51 15.76
N SER A 40 5.17 5.32 15.25
CA SER A 40 5.31 4.07 15.98
C SER A 40 6.75 3.59 15.85
N LEU A 41 7.31 2.94 16.87
CA LEU A 41 8.69 2.48 16.91
C LEU A 41 8.79 1.07 17.47
N ARG A 42 9.55 0.22 16.76
CA ARG A 42 10.02 -1.09 17.22
C ARG A 42 11.54 -1.14 17.10
N LEU A 43 12.20 -1.27 18.25
CA LEU A 43 13.62 -1.60 18.33
C LEU A 43 13.79 -3.13 18.38
N PRO A 44 14.91 -3.67 17.86
CA PRO A 44 15.23 -5.07 18.09
C PRO A 44 15.44 -5.31 19.59
N SER A 45 15.05 -6.48 20.08
CA SER A 45 15.32 -6.92 21.46
C SER A 45 16.81 -6.95 21.81
N SER A 46 17.66 -7.09 20.79
CA SER A 46 19.12 -7.02 20.87
C SER A 46 19.69 -5.59 20.75
N TYR A 47 18.86 -4.55 20.85
CA TYR A 47 19.30 -3.16 20.72
C TYR A 47 20.32 -2.79 21.80
N GLN A 48 21.46 -2.24 21.36
CA GLN A 48 22.56 -1.78 22.21
C GLN A 48 23.11 -0.48 21.65
N GLU A 49 23.34 0.49 22.52
CA GLU A 49 24.04 1.72 22.14
C GLU A 49 25.45 1.39 21.62
N GLY A 50 25.88 2.09 20.57
CA GLY A 50 27.20 1.89 19.95
C GLY A 50 27.23 0.88 18.80
N ARG A 51 26.23 -0.01 18.66
CA ARG A 51 26.05 -0.85 17.47
C ARG A 51 25.17 -0.14 16.44
N LYS A 52 25.53 -0.19 15.16
CA LYS A 52 24.75 0.43 14.07
C LYS A 52 23.66 -0.52 13.56
N TYR A 53 22.44 -0.02 13.41
CA TYR A 53 21.26 -0.78 12.99
C TYR A 53 20.66 -0.19 11.70
N PRO A 54 20.35 -1.02 10.68
CA PRO A 54 19.49 -0.62 9.56
C PRO A 54 18.15 -0.07 10.04
N VAL A 55 17.52 0.78 9.23
CA VAL A 55 16.20 1.34 9.56
C VAL A 55 15.24 1.23 8.39
N ILE A 56 13.98 0.89 8.68
CA ILE A 56 12.85 0.99 7.74
C ILE A 56 11.84 1.98 8.31
N ILE A 57 11.50 3.01 7.52
CA ILE A 57 10.44 3.97 7.84
C ILE A 57 9.22 3.70 6.95
N PHE A 58 8.10 3.33 7.55
CA PHE A 58 6.86 2.98 6.88
C PHE A 58 5.90 4.17 6.70
N LEU A 59 5.31 4.27 5.51
CA LEU A 59 4.31 5.26 5.12
C LEU A 59 3.00 4.56 4.71
N ASP A 60 1.97 4.66 5.55
CA ASP A 60 0.63 4.14 5.27
C ASP A 60 -0.26 5.24 4.67
N PRO A 61 -1.07 4.96 3.63
CA PRO A 61 -1.88 5.99 2.97
C PRO A 61 -2.98 6.57 3.86
N ALA A 62 -3.29 5.92 4.99
CA ALA A 62 -4.27 6.38 5.97
C ALA A 62 -3.63 6.81 7.31
N ALA A 63 -2.32 7.10 7.36
CA ALA A 63 -1.59 7.48 8.57
C ALA A 63 -1.68 6.46 9.73
N ARG A 64 -1.85 5.17 9.38
CA ARG A 64 -1.82 4.06 10.35
C ARG A 64 -0.37 3.63 10.59
N GLY A 65 0.38 4.44 11.33
CA GLY A 65 1.79 4.20 11.60
C GLY A 65 2.05 2.91 12.38
N ASP A 66 1.11 2.48 13.22
CA ASP A 66 1.14 1.23 13.96
C ASP A 66 1.00 -0.01 13.07
N PHE A 67 0.07 0.02 12.11
CA PHE A 67 -0.30 -1.14 11.30
C PHE A 67 0.89 -1.86 10.63
N PRO A 68 1.77 -1.22 9.84
CA PRO A 68 2.90 -1.91 9.23
C PRO A 68 3.95 -2.32 10.27
N VAL A 69 4.13 -1.54 11.34
CA VAL A 69 5.13 -1.86 12.38
C VAL A 69 4.74 -3.09 13.19
N GLU A 70 3.47 -3.24 13.53
CA GLU A 70 2.95 -4.46 14.17
C GLU A 70 3.08 -5.66 13.24
N LYS A 71 2.63 -5.51 11.98
CA LYS A 71 2.63 -6.58 10.97
C LYS A 71 4.03 -7.13 10.69
N TYR A 72 5.05 -6.29 10.73
CA TYR A 72 6.44 -6.67 10.40
C TYR A 72 7.38 -6.66 11.61
N SER A 73 6.83 -6.60 12.83
CA SER A 73 7.59 -6.45 14.07
C SER A 73 8.65 -7.53 14.30
N SER A 74 8.40 -8.77 13.85
CA SER A 74 9.37 -9.88 13.98
C SER A 74 10.64 -9.67 13.16
N LEU A 75 10.58 -8.90 12.06
CA LEU A 75 11.75 -8.59 11.24
C LEU A 75 12.75 -7.71 11.99
N ALA A 76 12.29 -6.93 12.97
CA ALA A 76 13.19 -6.13 13.82
C ALA A 76 14.19 -7.06 14.52
N ASP A 77 13.69 -8.13 15.15
CA ASP A 77 14.49 -9.10 15.88
C ASP A 77 15.31 -9.99 14.93
N GLU A 78 14.69 -10.50 13.87
CA GLU A 78 15.32 -11.42 12.90
C GLU A 78 16.54 -10.78 12.22
N TYR A 79 16.42 -9.51 11.83
CA TYR A 79 17.44 -8.82 11.05
C TYR A 79 18.22 -7.76 11.83
N ASN A 80 17.97 -7.64 13.13
CA ASN A 80 18.55 -6.58 13.97
C ASN A 80 18.37 -5.20 13.30
N LEU A 81 17.13 -4.81 13.01
CA LEU A 81 16.81 -3.54 12.37
C LEU A 81 15.78 -2.75 13.17
N ILE A 82 15.82 -1.42 13.04
CA ILE A 82 14.87 -0.50 13.65
C ILE A 82 13.70 -0.29 12.68
N ILE A 83 12.48 -0.41 13.17
CA ILE A 83 11.26 -0.17 12.39
C ILE A 83 10.54 1.04 12.95
N ALA A 84 10.16 1.98 12.08
CA ALA A 84 9.30 3.10 12.41
C ALA A 84 8.13 3.23 11.44
N GLY A 85 6.97 3.74 11.89
CA GLY A 85 5.82 4.00 11.02
C GLY A 85 5.14 5.33 11.31
N SER A 86 4.90 6.14 10.27
CA SER A 86 4.37 7.49 10.42
C SER A 86 2.88 7.51 10.80
N PHE A 87 2.51 8.32 11.80
CA PHE A 87 1.11 8.64 12.14
C PHE A 87 0.60 9.92 11.45
N ASN A 88 1.36 10.49 10.51
CA ASN A 88 1.04 11.77 9.89
C ASN A 88 0.96 11.69 8.36
N SER A 89 1.87 10.93 7.74
CA SER A 89 1.86 10.67 6.29
C SER A 89 0.55 10.00 5.89
N ARG A 90 -0.19 10.62 4.95
CA ARG A 90 -1.44 10.10 4.41
C ARG A 90 -1.75 10.70 3.05
N ASN A 91 -2.68 10.10 2.33
CA ASN A 91 -3.17 10.64 1.08
C ASN A 91 -4.03 11.89 1.33
N PHE A 92 -4.07 12.77 0.32
CA PHE A 92 -5.05 13.86 0.18
C PHE A 92 -5.04 14.94 1.28
N GLU A 93 -3.96 15.08 2.07
CA GLU A 93 -3.82 16.14 3.08
C GLU A 93 -2.53 16.97 2.92
N GLY A 94 -2.58 18.22 3.37
CA GLY A 94 -1.53 19.24 3.15
C GLY A 94 -0.24 19.09 3.95
N GLN A 95 -0.12 18.15 4.89
CA GLN A 95 1.19 17.80 5.46
C GLN A 95 1.87 16.77 4.57
N SER A 96 2.99 17.15 3.97
CA SER A 96 3.65 16.27 3.01
C SER A 96 4.24 15.05 3.72
N SER A 97 4.10 13.86 3.11
CA SER A 97 4.81 12.66 3.57
C SER A 97 6.31 12.90 3.73
N VAL A 98 6.87 13.82 2.94
CA VAL A 98 8.25 14.33 3.04
C VAL A 98 8.53 15.03 4.37
N GLN A 99 7.66 15.93 4.84
CA GLN A 99 7.80 16.57 6.16
C GLN A 99 7.78 15.53 7.27
N SER A 100 6.83 14.59 7.20
CA SER A 100 6.73 13.52 8.20
C SER A 100 7.98 12.64 8.23
N PHE A 101 8.43 12.19 7.05
CA PHE A 101 9.68 11.44 6.91
C PHE A 101 10.86 12.21 7.49
N THR A 102 11.02 13.50 7.14
CA THR A 102 12.14 14.32 7.60
C THR A 102 12.20 14.42 9.11
N ALA A 103 11.07 14.69 9.76
CA ALA A 103 11.01 14.81 11.21
C ALA A 103 11.34 13.47 11.91
N ILE A 104 10.78 12.37 11.40
CA ILE A 104 11.04 11.02 11.95
C ILE A 104 12.51 10.65 11.74
N PHE A 105 13.04 10.84 10.54
CA PHE A 105 14.43 10.54 10.19
C PHE A 105 15.43 11.27 11.09
N ASN A 106 15.24 12.58 11.27
CA ASN A 106 16.09 13.39 12.14
C ASN A 106 16.01 12.94 13.61
N ASP A 107 14.80 12.66 14.10
CA ASP A 107 14.60 12.19 15.48
C ASP A 107 15.25 10.81 15.70
N LEU A 108 15.17 9.91 14.72
CA LEU A 108 15.80 8.59 14.78
C LEU A 108 17.33 8.67 14.81
N ILE A 109 17.93 9.49 13.93
CA ILE A 109 19.40 9.66 13.90
C ILE A 109 19.92 10.31 15.19
N GLN A 110 19.15 11.22 15.77
CA GLN A 110 19.54 11.89 17.01
C GLN A 110 19.50 10.96 18.22
N ARG A 111 18.53 10.03 18.27
CA ARG A 111 18.26 9.20 19.45
C ARG A 111 18.85 7.80 19.39
N PHE A 112 19.05 7.24 18.20
CA PHE A 112 19.41 5.84 18.04
C PHE A 112 20.66 5.65 17.19
N SER A 113 21.31 4.50 17.37
CA SER A 113 22.50 4.14 16.61
C SER A 113 22.14 3.63 15.21
N ILE A 114 21.77 4.54 14.31
CA ILE A 114 21.37 4.22 12.92
C ILE A 114 22.59 3.93 12.04
N ASP A 115 22.53 2.84 11.27
CA ASP A 115 23.41 2.59 10.13
C ASP A 115 22.98 3.48 8.96
N THR A 116 23.74 4.57 8.74
CA THR A 116 23.45 5.54 7.68
C THR A 116 23.71 4.98 6.27
N GLN A 117 24.22 3.75 6.14
CA GLN A 117 24.33 3.07 4.85
C GLN A 117 23.10 2.18 4.53
N MET A 118 22.14 2.06 5.45
CA MET A 118 20.97 1.20 5.31
C MET A 118 19.70 1.91 5.85
N ILE A 119 19.34 3.00 5.18
CA ILE A 119 18.13 3.78 5.46
C ILE A 119 17.10 3.47 4.38
N LEU A 120 16.06 2.74 4.74
CA LEU A 120 15.01 2.28 3.84
C LEU A 120 13.71 3.04 4.11
N VAL A 121 12.99 3.35 3.04
CA VAL A 121 11.61 3.85 3.13
C VAL A 121 10.68 2.84 2.48
N ALA A 122 9.66 2.45 3.21
CA ALA A 122 8.65 1.52 2.73
C ALA A 122 7.29 2.20 2.72
N GLY A 123 6.47 1.93 1.71
CA GLY A 123 5.16 2.56 1.62
C GLY A 123 4.15 1.68 0.90
N PHE A 124 2.88 1.88 1.21
CA PHE A 124 1.78 1.18 0.55
C PHE A 124 0.91 2.14 -0.25
N SER A 125 0.55 1.79 -1.49
CA SER A 125 -0.33 2.58 -2.36
C SER A 125 0.19 4.03 -2.50
N GLY A 126 -0.59 5.06 -2.15
CA GLY A 126 -0.09 6.44 -2.12
C GLY A 126 1.13 6.67 -1.20
N GLY A 127 1.30 5.88 -0.14
CA GLY A 127 2.52 5.86 0.67
C GLY A 127 3.73 5.30 -0.07
N SER A 128 3.54 4.35 -1.00
CA SER A 128 4.59 3.83 -1.88
C SER A 128 5.10 4.91 -2.83
N ARG A 129 4.16 5.64 -3.46
CA ARG A 129 4.46 6.82 -4.30
C ARG A 129 5.26 7.86 -3.52
N ALA A 130 4.85 8.13 -2.28
CA ALA A 130 5.58 9.02 -1.39
C ALA A 130 6.99 8.49 -1.05
N ALA A 131 7.15 7.20 -0.81
CA ALA A 131 8.45 6.59 -0.52
C ALA A 131 9.43 6.74 -1.69
N ALA A 132 8.96 6.54 -2.93
CA ALA A 132 9.75 6.78 -4.13
C ALA A 132 10.15 8.25 -4.26
N ALA A 133 9.21 9.18 -4.11
CA ALA A 133 9.49 10.62 -4.15
C ALA A 133 10.48 11.07 -3.06
N ILE A 134 10.37 10.51 -1.86
CA ILE A 134 11.31 10.75 -0.77
C ILE A 134 12.70 10.25 -1.13
N ALA A 135 12.84 9.03 -1.66
CA ALA A 135 14.15 8.51 -2.04
C ALA A 135 14.84 9.41 -3.08
N MET A 136 14.07 9.92 -4.05
CA MET A 136 14.59 10.83 -5.08
C MET A 136 15.00 12.20 -4.52
N ALA A 137 14.37 12.65 -3.43
CA ALA A 137 14.67 13.94 -2.80
C ALA A 137 15.72 13.85 -1.67
N TYR A 138 15.98 12.66 -1.13
CA TYR A 138 16.85 12.45 0.04
C TYR A 138 17.96 11.45 -0.28
N PRO A 139 19.17 11.92 -0.65
CA PRO A 139 20.30 11.06 -0.98
C PRO A 139 20.74 10.09 0.12
N GLN A 140 20.33 10.31 1.37
CA GLN A 140 20.58 9.41 2.50
C GLN A 140 19.74 8.13 2.43
N VAL A 141 18.59 8.15 1.74
CA VAL A 141 17.78 6.95 1.54
C VAL A 141 18.51 6.02 0.58
N THR A 142 18.70 4.77 1.01
CA THR A 142 19.47 3.76 0.28
C THR A 142 18.60 2.76 -0.45
N GLY A 143 17.31 2.69 -0.15
CA GLY A 143 16.38 1.85 -0.90
C GLY A 143 14.91 2.14 -0.58
N VAL A 144 14.05 1.74 -1.52
CA VAL A 144 12.59 1.86 -1.42
C VAL A 144 11.96 0.47 -1.45
N ILE A 145 11.06 0.19 -0.51
CA ILE A 145 10.15 -0.97 -0.57
C ILE A 145 8.76 -0.47 -0.95
N ALA A 146 8.45 -0.53 -2.23
CA ALA A 146 7.23 -0.04 -2.84
C ALA A 146 6.16 -1.12 -2.85
N CYS A 147 5.12 -0.98 -2.02
CA CYS A 147 4.04 -1.95 -1.91
C CYS A 147 2.77 -1.46 -2.62
N GLY A 148 2.28 -2.23 -3.58
CA GLY A 148 0.96 -2.02 -4.21
C GLY A 148 0.82 -0.72 -5.00
N ALA A 149 1.89 0.02 -5.30
CA ALA A 149 1.87 1.11 -6.27
C ALA A 149 3.30 1.49 -6.69
N GLY A 150 3.43 1.92 -7.93
CA GLY A 150 4.66 2.37 -8.55
C GLY A 150 4.97 3.86 -8.40
N PHE A 151 5.96 4.32 -9.16
CA PHE A 151 6.20 5.75 -9.42
C PHE A 151 5.76 6.09 -10.85
N ASN A 152 5.55 7.38 -11.14
CA ASN A 152 5.00 7.80 -12.43
C ASN A 152 6.14 8.13 -13.39
N GLY A 153 6.12 7.66 -14.64
CA GLY A 153 7.23 7.76 -15.62
C GLY A 153 7.71 9.16 -16.07
N ALA A 154 7.49 10.22 -15.30
CA ALA A 154 7.98 11.57 -15.51
C ALA A 154 9.18 11.96 -14.61
N GLU A 155 9.65 11.07 -13.73
CA GLU A 155 10.80 11.38 -12.86
C GLU A 155 12.14 11.16 -13.58
N ASN A 156 13.11 12.06 -13.36
CA ASN A 156 14.50 11.91 -13.85
C ASN A 156 15.23 10.84 -13.01
N ILE A 157 14.86 9.57 -13.15
CA ILE A 157 15.43 8.48 -12.36
C ILE A 157 16.85 8.15 -12.83
N SER A 158 17.75 8.02 -11.86
CA SER A 158 19.13 7.58 -12.04
C SER A 158 19.60 6.82 -10.79
N SER A 159 20.78 6.20 -10.87
CA SER A 159 21.37 5.53 -9.72
C SER A 159 21.79 6.49 -8.59
N GLU A 160 21.85 7.80 -8.87
CA GLU A 160 22.16 8.83 -7.88
C GLU A 160 20.97 9.15 -6.97
N ASN A 161 19.74 9.15 -7.52
CA ASN A 161 18.53 9.50 -6.79
C ASN A 161 17.61 8.31 -6.48
N LEU A 162 17.84 7.14 -7.10
CA LEU A 162 17.18 5.89 -6.73
C LEU A 162 18.17 4.73 -6.77
N LYS A 163 18.73 4.40 -5.59
CA LYS A 163 19.82 3.42 -5.48
C LYS A 163 19.35 1.98 -5.52
N ALA A 164 18.20 1.69 -4.93
CA ALA A 164 17.60 0.36 -4.88
C ALA A 164 16.07 0.45 -4.78
N TYR A 165 15.35 -0.39 -5.52
CA TYR A 165 13.89 -0.41 -5.54
C TYR A 165 13.34 -1.83 -5.50
N ALA A 166 12.68 -2.21 -4.41
CA ALA A 166 11.92 -3.44 -4.30
C ALA A 166 10.42 -3.14 -4.48
N ALA A 167 9.85 -3.58 -5.59
CA ALA A 167 8.41 -3.55 -5.81
C ALA A 167 7.77 -4.82 -5.24
N ILE A 168 6.64 -4.68 -4.54
CA ILE A 168 5.85 -5.79 -4.04
C ILE A 168 4.38 -5.58 -4.42
N VAL A 169 3.75 -6.55 -5.07
CA VAL A 169 2.39 -6.41 -5.58
C VAL A 169 1.58 -7.70 -5.49
N GLY A 170 0.30 -7.58 -5.19
CA GLY A 170 -0.64 -8.69 -5.27
C GLY A 170 -0.92 -9.06 -6.72
N ASP A 171 -1.09 -10.34 -7.03
CA ASP A 171 -1.47 -10.81 -8.37
C ASP A 171 -2.89 -10.39 -8.80
N GLU A 172 -3.69 -9.82 -7.90
CA GLU A 172 -5.01 -9.22 -8.16
C GLU A 172 -5.05 -7.71 -7.86
N ASP A 173 -3.91 -7.08 -7.61
CA ASP A 173 -3.79 -5.64 -7.37
C ASP A 173 -3.92 -4.86 -8.69
N MET A 174 -4.71 -3.78 -8.69
CA MET A 174 -4.85 -2.87 -9.83
C MET A 174 -3.53 -2.31 -10.36
N ASN A 175 -2.49 -2.18 -9.52
CA ASN A 175 -1.19 -1.64 -9.89
C ASN A 175 -0.19 -2.74 -10.31
N PHE A 176 -0.65 -3.96 -10.58
CA PHE A 176 0.23 -5.05 -11.05
C PHE A 176 0.97 -4.66 -12.35
N GLY A 177 0.23 -4.23 -13.38
CA GLY A 177 0.81 -3.80 -14.65
C GLY A 177 1.79 -2.63 -14.47
N GLU A 178 1.41 -1.63 -13.67
CA GLU A 178 2.27 -0.49 -13.34
C GLU A 178 3.62 -0.94 -12.75
N LEU A 179 3.62 -1.85 -11.77
CA LEU A 179 4.84 -2.30 -11.12
C LEU A 179 5.69 -3.24 -12.00
N VAL A 180 5.06 -3.97 -12.92
CA VAL A 180 5.77 -4.69 -13.99
C VAL A 180 6.49 -3.70 -14.90
N ASP A 181 5.80 -2.66 -15.36
CA ASP A 181 6.36 -1.63 -16.23
C ASP A 181 7.49 -0.85 -15.54
N ASN A 182 7.32 -0.48 -14.26
CA ASN A 182 8.39 0.14 -13.49
C ASN A 182 9.61 -0.78 -13.35
N SER A 183 9.42 -2.08 -13.07
CA SER A 183 10.55 -3.01 -12.98
C SER A 183 11.29 -3.11 -14.31
N ASN A 184 10.57 -3.23 -15.43
CA ASN A 184 11.17 -3.25 -16.77
C ASN A 184 11.92 -1.95 -17.08
N TYR A 185 11.35 -0.80 -16.74
CA TYR A 185 11.99 0.51 -16.91
C TYR A 185 13.28 0.64 -16.09
N LEU A 186 13.24 0.23 -14.81
CA LEU A 186 14.43 0.23 -13.95
C LEU A 186 15.51 -0.75 -14.43
N GLU A 187 15.12 -1.91 -14.98
CA GLU A 187 16.05 -2.85 -15.62
C GLU A 187 16.76 -2.22 -16.82
N GLN A 188 16.04 -1.47 -17.68
CA GLN A 188 16.62 -0.76 -18.82
C GLN A 188 17.61 0.32 -18.38
N LEU A 189 17.29 1.04 -17.30
CA LEU A 189 18.18 2.03 -16.69
C LEU A 189 19.34 1.42 -15.89
N LYS A 190 19.38 0.08 -15.75
CA LYS A 190 20.36 -0.66 -14.92
C LYS A 190 20.32 -0.21 -13.44
N ILE A 191 19.14 0.21 -12.98
CA ILE A 191 18.90 0.50 -11.56
C ILE A 191 18.69 -0.81 -10.84
N ASN A 192 19.31 -0.95 -9.66
CA ASN A 192 19.17 -2.14 -8.85
C ASN A 192 17.71 -2.30 -8.41
N ASN A 193 17.01 -3.30 -8.92
CA ASN A 193 15.60 -3.51 -8.62
C ASN A 193 15.17 -4.97 -8.58
N ILE A 194 14.13 -5.26 -7.81
CA ILE A 194 13.43 -6.55 -7.75
C ILE A 194 11.91 -6.32 -7.73
N LEU A 195 11.16 -7.20 -8.40
CA LEU A 195 9.70 -7.26 -8.33
C LEU A 195 9.29 -8.56 -7.63
N LEU A 196 8.49 -8.46 -6.58
CA LEU A 196 7.99 -9.58 -5.81
C LEU A 196 6.48 -9.64 -5.89
N THR A 197 5.93 -10.81 -6.22
CA THR A 197 4.48 -11.02 -6.27
C THR A 197 3.98 -11.85 -5.08
N PHE A 198 2.71 -11.71 -4.74
CA PHE A 198 2.01 -12.60 -3.80
C PHE A 198 0.57 -12.83 -4.25
N SER A 199 -0.03 -13.93 -3.79
CA SER A 199 -1.44 -14.18 -4.04
C SER A 199 -2.28 -13.27 -3.14
N GLY A 200 -2.96 -12.30 -3.73
CA GLY A 200 -3.70 -11.27 -3.01
C GLY A 200 -4.00 -10.03 -3.86
N GLY A 201 -4.80 -9.14 -3.29
CA GLY A 201 -5.20 -7.89 -3.94
C GLY A 201 -4.35 -6.70 -3.50
N HIS A 202 -4.98 -5.51 -3.53
CA HIS A 202 -4.34 -4.27 -3.10
C HIS A 202 -4.33 -4.11 -1.57
N GLU A 203 -3.30 -4.70 -0.96
CA GLU A 203 -3.05 -4.74 0.48
C GLU A 203 -1.56 -4.72 0.85
N TRP A 204 -1.25 -4.47 2.13
CA TRP A 204 0.12 -4.63 2.63
C TRP A 204 0.57 -6.09 2.49
N PRO A 205 1.74 -6.36 1.89
CA PRO A 205 2.15 -7.70 1.52
C PRO A 205 2.34 -8.65 2.72
N PRO A 206 2.32 -9.97 2.47
CA PRO A 206 2.73 -10.93 3.49
C PRO A 206 4.17 -10.68 3.96
N ILE A 207 4.46 -11.07 5.20
CA ILE A 207 5.78 -10.88 5.81
C ILE A 207 6.90 -11.51 4.99
N THR A 208 6.62 -12.62 4.30
CA THR A 208 7.58 -13.32 3.42
C THR A 208 8.11 -12.42 2.31
N GLN A 209 7.25 -11.66 1.63
CA GLN A 209 7.67 -10.76 0.55
C GLN A 209 8.45 -9.56 1.09
N LEU A 210 8.03 -8.99 2.21
CA LEU A 210 8.77 -7.88 2.82
C LEU A 210 10.15 -8.32 3.31
N SER A 211 10.22 -9.51 3.92
CA SER A 211 11.49 -10.15 4.31
C SER A 211 12.39 -10.39 3.11
N LEU A 212 11.88 -10.94 2.00
CA LEU A 212 12.62 -11.10 0.74
C LEU A 212 13.16 -9.77 0.20
N ALA A 213 12.35 -8.71 0.19
CA ALA A 213 12.78 -7.38 -0.23
C ALA A 213 13.94 -6.87 0.64
N PHE A 214 13.86 -7.07 1.97
CA PHE A 214 14.93 -6.69 2.88
C PHE A 214 16.20 -7.54 2.68
N LEU A 215 16.07 -8.85 2.51
CA LEU A 215 17.19 -9.75 2.22
C LEU A 215 17.90 -9.36 0.92
N TRP A 216 17.15 -9.03 -0.12
CA TRP A 216 17.70 -8.53 -1.37
C TRP A 216 18.47 -7.21 -1.18
N MET A 217 17.94 -6.26 -0.40
CA MET A 217 18.62 -4.99 -0.12
C MET A 217 19.90 -5.15 0.71
N THR A 218 19.98 -6.17 1.55
CA THR A 218 21.14 -6.44 2.42
C THR A 218 22.16 -7.40 1.78
N ALA A 219 21.80 -8.05 0.67
CA ALA A 219 22.65 -8.99 -0.04
C ALA A 219 23.88 -8.31 -0.66
N LYS A 220 24.96 -8.23 0.13
CA LYS A 220 26.32 -8.10 -0.43
C LYS A 220 26.79 -9.50 -0.88
N PRO A 221 27.47 -9.63 -2.04
CA PRO A 221 28.08 -10.90 -2.43
C PRO A 221 28.89 -11.50 -1.27
N GLY A 222 28.51 -12.72 -0.83
CA GLY A 222 29.21 -13.49 0.21
C GLY A 222 28.82 -13.25 1.68
N LYS A 223 27.81 -12.43 2.00
CA LYS A 223 27.38 -12.19 3.42
C LYS A 223 26.08 -12.87 3.85
N LEU A 224 25.18 -13.21 2.93
CA LEU A 224 23.91 -13.90 3.22
C LEU A 224 24.01 -15.34 2.73
N ASN A 225 24.65 -16.21 3.53
CA ASN A 225 24.98 -17.57 3.10
C ASN A 225 24.02 -18.65 3.61
N ILE A 226 23.02 -18.30 4.45
CA ILE A 226 22.09 -19.29 4.99
C ILE A 226 20.68 -18.70 5.00
N LEU A 227 19.80 -19.35 4.23
CA LEU A 227 18.36 -19.13 4.25
C LEU A 227 17.75 -20.27 5.06
N PRO A 228 16.98 -20.02 6.13
CA PRO A 228 16.30 -21.09 6.86
C PRO A 228 15.47 -21.95 5.90
N GLU A 229 15.52 -23.26 6.05
CA GLU A 229 14.83 -24.20 5.14
C GLU A 229 13.32 -23.94 5.09
N GLU A 230 12.71 -23.64 6.22
CA GLU A 230 11.30 -23.27 6.32
C GLU A 230 10.99 -22.03 5.48
N PHE A 231 11.84 -21.01 5.56
CA PHE A 231 11.66 -19.78 4.79
C PHE A 231 11.89 -20.02 3.29
N ALA A 232 12.91 -20.82 2.93
CA ALA A 232 13.11 -21.26 1.55
C ALA A 232 11.86 -21.99 1.01
N SER A 233 11.25 -22.88 1.80
CA SER A 233 10.02 -23.58 1.44
C SER A 233 8.86 -22.61 1.18
N LEU A 234 8.69 -21.60 2.04
CA LEU A 234 7.67 -20.56 1.86
C LEU A 234 7.83 -19.77 0.55
N ILE A 235 9.07 -19.47 0.16
CA ILE A 235 9.38 -18.76 -1.09
C ILE A 235 9.07 -19.61 -2.32
N TRP A 236 9.43 -20.90 -2.28
CA TRP A 236 9.29 -21.79 -3.44
C TRP A 236 7.88 -22.36 -3.63
N LYS A 237 7.06 -22.39 -2.57
CA LYS A 237 5.70 -22.94 -2.65
C LYS A 237 4.83 -22.27 -3.73
N PRO A 238 4.71 -20.93 -3.82
CA PRO A 238 3.93 -20.28 -4.88
C PRO A 238 4.48 -20.56 -6.28
N VAL A 239 5.80 -20.57 -6.44
CA VAL A 239 6.46 -20.85 -7.73
C VAL A 239 6.12 -22.27 -8.21
N ASN A 240 6.24 -23.25 -7.33
CA ASN A 240 5.89 -24.64 -7.65
C ASN A 240 4.39 -24.80 -7.96
N MET A 241 3.52 -24.08 -7.25
CA MET A 241 2.08 -24.08 -7.54
C MET A 241 1.80 -23.55 -8.95
N LYS A 242 2.43 -22.45 -9.36
CA LYS A 242 2.30 -21.89 -10.72
C LYS A 242 2.74 -22.90 -11.79
N VAL A 243 3.89 -23.55 -11.61
CA VAL A 243 4.37 -24.61 -12.51
C VAL A 243 3.37 -25.75 -12.62
N ASN A 244 2.90 -26.26 -11.48
CA ASN A 244 1.97 -27.40 -11.45
C ASN A 244 0.59 -27.08 -12.05
N SER A 245 0.18 -25.80 -12.02
CA SER A 245 -1.07 -25.32 -12.62
C SER A 245 -0.92 -24.88 -14.08
N GLY A 246 0.28 -24.93 -14.65
CA GLY A 246 0.52 -24.54 -16.05
C GLY A 246 0.79 -23.05 -16.29
N PHE A 247 0.88 -22.22 -15.23
CA PHE A 247 1.28 -20.80 -15.29
C PHE A 247 2.79 -20.66 -15.43
N LEU A 248 3.32 -21.24 -16.49
CA LEU A 248 4.74 -21.42 -16.74
C LEU A 248 5.49 -20.09 -16.85
N TYR A 249 4.99 -19.14 -17.62
CA TYR A 249 5.57 -17.81 -17.78
C TYR A 249 5.52 -17.01 -16.48
N SER A 250 4.42 -17.08 -15.74
CA SER A 250 4.32 -16.45 -14.42
C SER A 250 5.31 -17.05 -13.42
N ALA A 251 5.51 -18.36 -13.43
CA ALA A 251 6.53 -19.02 -12.60
C ALA A 251 7.95 -18.62 -13.01
N TRP A 252 8.20 -18.49 -14.32
CA TRP A 252 9.46 -18.03 -14.87
C TRP A 252 9.77 -16.58 -14.47
N LEU A 253 8.77 -15.68 -14.48
CA LEU A 253 8.91 -14.30 -14.04
C LEU A 253 9.29 -14.22 -12.56
N ASP A 254 8.62 -14.99 -11.69
CA ASP A 254 8.99 -15.06 -10.27
C ASP A 254 10.43 -15.59 -10.09
N ALA A 255 10.79 -16.66 -10.82
CA ALA A 255 12.12 -17.24 -10.77
C ALA A 255 13.20 -16.24 -11.23
N LYS A 256 12.94 -15.47 -12.31
CA LYS A 256 13.83 -14.40 -12.78
C LYS A 256 14.12 -13.39 -11.67
N GLN A 257 13.13 -13.04 -10.87
CA GLN A 257 13.29 -12.09 -9.76
C GLN A 257 14.03 -12.73 -8.58
N LEU A 258 13.71 -13.98 -8.23
CA LEU A 258 14.45 -14.73 -7.20
C LEU A 258 15.92 -14.96 -7.57
N ALA A 259 16.24 -15.07 -8.86
CA ALA A 259 17.63 -15.22 -9.31
C ALA A 259 18.51 -13.99 -8.99
N LYS A 260 17.91 -12.82 -8.76
CA LYS A 260 18.60 -11.61 -8.31
C LYS A 260 19.06 -11.69 -6.84
N ILE A 261 18.63 -12.72 -6.10
CA ILE A 261 19.02 -12.97 -4.72
C ILE A 261 20.11 -14.05 -4.74
N PRO A 262 21.37 -13.76 -4.35
CA PRO A 262 22.50 -14.66 -4.56
C PRO A 262 22.31 -16.09 -4.02
N ILE A 263 21.66 -16.26 -2.86
CA ILE A 263 21.41 -17.58 -2.27
C ILE A 263 20.35 -18.40 -3.03
N LEU A 264 19.54 -17.77 -3.87
CA LEU A 264 18.48 -18.41 -4.66
C LEU A 264 18.85 -18.56 -6.15
N GLU A 265 19.90 -17.89 -6.62
CA GLU A 265 20.32 -17.81 -8.03
C GLU A 265 20.35 -19.19 -8.71
N ALA A 266 21.16 -20.11 -8.19
CA ALA A 266 21.36 -21.42 -8.82
C ALA A 266 20.05 -22.21 -8.99
N LYS A 267 19.17 -22.19 -7.98
CA LYS A 267 17.89 -22.91 -8.02
C LYS A 267 16.90 -22.22 -8.97
N ALA A 268 16.87 -20.89 -8.97
CA ALA A 268 16.03 -20.10 -9.84
C ALA A 268 16.41 -20.27 -11.32
N SER A 269 17.71 -20.17 -11.65
CA SER A 269 18.19 -20.39 -13.02
C SER A 269 17.90 -21.80 -13.52
N LEU A 270 18.02 -22.81 -12.66
CA LEU A 270 17.65 -24.19 -13.02
C LEU A 270 16.17 -24.30 -13.38
N LEU A 271 15.29 -23.72 -12.58
CA LEU A 271 13.84 -23.75 -12.84
C LEU A 271 13.50 -23.03 -14.15
N MET A 272 14.06 -21.83 -14.37
CA MET A 272 13.84 -21.07 -15.60
C MET A 272 14.17 -21.91 -16.84
N GLY A 273 15.35 -22.55 -16.86
CA GLY A 273 15.75 -23.41 -17.97
C GLY A 273 14.95 -24.70 -18.12
N GLN A 274 14.25 -25.16 -17.08
CA GLN A 274 13.31 -26.29 -17.17
C GLN A 274 11.99 -25.84 -17.78
N VAL A 275 11.45 -24.72 -17.29
CA VAL A 275 10.17 -24.14 -17.73
C VAL A 275 10.24 -23.70 -19.20
N GLU A 276 11.34 -23.10 -19.63
CA GLU A 276 11.56 -22.67 -21.03
C GLU A 276 11.56 -23.84 -22.04
N LYS A 277 11.85 -25.07 -21.57
CA LYS A 277 11.84 -26.27 -22.42
C LYS A 277 10.46 -26.92 -22.53
N ASP A 278 9.50 -26.50 -21.71
CA ASP A 278 8.14 -26.99 -21.80
C ASP A 278 7.48 -26.49 -23.10
N LYS A 279 6.81 -27.39 -23.82
CA LYS A 279 6.16 -27.10 -25.10
C LYS A 279 5.06 -26.03 -24.99
N ASN A 280 4.48 -25.84 -23.80
CA ASN A 280 3.39 -24.89 -23.57
C ASN A 280 3.89 -23.49 -23.16
N PHE A 281 5.18 -23.32 -22.86
CA PHE A 281 5.72 -22.07 -22.33
C PHE A 281 5.44 -20.86 -23.23
N ILE A 282 5.67 -20.99 -24.54
CA ILE A 282 5.45 -19.89 -25.49
C ILE A 282 3.96 -19.52 -25.60
N ALA A 283 3.07 -20.51 -25.54
CA ALA A 283 1.63 -20.27 -25.56
C ALA A 283 1.19 -19.53 -24.30
N ASP A 284 1.58 -20.02 -23.11
CA ASP A 284 1.27 -19.39 -21.82
C ASP A 284 1.83 -17.96 -21.72
N LYS A 285 3.04 -17.72 -22.24
CA LYS A 285 3.62 -16.38 -22.35
C LYS A 285 2.75 -15.44 -23.20
N ASN A 286 2.36 -15.87 -24.40
CA ASN A 286 1.56 -15.04 -25.30
C ASN A 286 0.17 -14.75 -24.73
N ASP A 287 -0.44 -15.72 -24.04
CA ASP A 287 -1.72 -15.54 -23.36
C ASP A 287 -1.60 -14.51 -22.24
N PHE A 288 -0.57 -14.61 -21.39
CA PHE A 288 -0.29 -13.64 -20.34
C PHE A 288 -0.11 -12.22 -20.90
N GLU A 289 0.72 -12.05 -21.94
CA GLU A 289 1.00 -10.74 -22.54
C GLU A 289 -0.25 -10.14 -23.18
N THR A 290 -1.06 -10.95 -23.88
CA THR A 290 -2.32 -10.52 -24.48
C THR A 290 -3.33 -10.07 -23.43
N VAL A 291 -3.45 -10.82 -22.33
CA VAL A 291 -4.38 -10.46 -21.24
C VAL A 291 -3.93 -9.17 -20.56
N LEU A 292 -2.63 -8.98 -20.33
CA LEU A 292 -2.11 -7.75 -19.72
C LEU A 292 -2.33 -6.53 -20.62
N GLU A 293 -2.24 -6.68 -21.95
CA GLU A 293 -2.59 -5.61 -22.88
C GLU A 293 -4.09 -5.27 -22.82
N GLN A 294 -4.97 -6.29 -22.77
CA GLN A 294 -6.42 -6.09 -22.63
C GLN A 294 -6.78 -5.40 -21.31
N GLU A 295 -6.09 -5.76 -20.21
CA GLU A 295 -6.19 -5.11 -18.91
C GLU A 295 -5.92 -3.60 -19.01
N GLN A 296 -4.78 -3.24 -19.60
CA GLN A 296 -4.39 -1.84 -19.75
C GLN A 296 -5.38 -1.07 -20.63
N ASN A 297 -5.84 -1.66 -21.72
CA ASN A 297 -6.86 -1.08 -22.59
C ASN A 297 -8.18 -0.84 -21.84
N TYR A 298 -8.61 -1.78 -20.99
CA TYR A 298 -9.79 -1.61 -20.15
C TYR A 298 -9.61 -0.44 -19.19
N MET A 299 -8.50 -0.42 -18.44
CA MET A 299 -8.21 0.61 -17.43
C MET A 299 -8.10 2.01 -18.07
N ASN A 300 -7.44 2.13 -19.21
CA ASN A 300 -7.34 3.37 -19.97
C ASN A 300 -8.73 3.85 -20.45
N GLY A 301 -9.54 2.94 -20.98
CA GLY A 301 -10.91 3.25 -21.40
C GLY A 301 -11.79 3.71 -20.23
N PHE A 302 -11.70 3.04 -19.08
CA PHE A 302 -12.37 3.46 -17.85
C PHE A 302 -11.92 4.87 -17.44
N SER A 303 -10.61 5.11 -17.35
CA SER A 303 -10.05 6.40 -16.93
C SER A 303 -10.44 7.54 -17.87
N LEU A 304 -10.52 7.30 -19.18
CA LEU A 304 -11.00 8.29 -20.15
C LEU A 304 -12.47 8.66 -19.91
N MET A 305 -13.35 7.66 -19.79
CA MET A 305 -14.78 7.88 -19.47
C MET A 305 -14.93 8.62 -18.14
N PHE A 306 -14.13 8.25 -17.14
CA PHE A 306 -14.18 8.83 -15.80
C PHE A 306 -13.72 10.28 -15.80
N ASN A 307 -12.62 10.60 -16.50
CA ASN A 307 -12.14 11.97 -16.63
C ASN A 307 -13.12 12.86 -17.41
N GLN A 308 -13.75 12.34 -18.47
CA GLN A 308 -14.81 13.08 -19.20
C GLN A 308 -15.98 13.42 -18.28
N LEU A 309 -16.43 12.46 -17.47
CA LEU A 309 -17.46 12.68 -16.45
C LEU A 309 -17.07 13.78 -15.46
N LEU A 310 -15.81 13.80 -15.00
CA LEU A 310 -15.31 14.80 -14.06
C LEU A 310 -15.21 16.21 -14.68
N LEU A 311 -14.97 16.31 -15.98
CA LEU A 311 -14.90 17.60 -16.69
C LEU A 311 -16.28 18.23 -16.91
N GLN A 312 -17.34 17.43 -17.01
CA GLN A 312 -18.73 17.89 -17.23
C GLN A 312 -19.39 18.47 -15.96
N LYS A 313 -18.60 19.02 -15.01
CA LYS A 313 -19.10 19.51 -13.70
C LYS A 313 -20.39 20.31 -13.85
N ASN A 314 -21.47 19.80 -13.26
CA ASN A 314 -22.78 20.43 -13.02
C ASN A 314 -23.93 20.22 -14.04
N ASP A 315 -23.77 19.50 -15.17
CA ASP A 315 -24.94 19.16 -15.99
C ASP A 315 -25.56 17.83 -15.53
N ALA A 316 -26.75 17.89 -14.94
CA ALA A 316 -27.45 16.71 -14.40
C ALA A 316 -27.95 15.75 -15.51
N ARG A 317 -27.79 16.13 -16.77
CA ARG A 317 -28.25 15.37 -17.95
C ARG A 317 -27.23 14.34 -18.46
N ASP A 318 -25.99 14.37 -17.97
CA ASP A 318 -24.87 13.64 -18.60
C ASP A 318 -24.42 12.35 -17.86
N PHE A 319 -25.07 11.97 -16.75
CA PHE A 319 -24.78 10.67 -16.12
C PHE A 319 -25.41 9.51 -16.91
N GLU A 320 -24.68 9.03 -17.91
CA GLU A 320 -25.06 7.89 -18.74
C GLU A 320 -24.87 6.56 -18.00
N LYS A 321 -25.75 6.27 -17.04
CA LYS A 321 -25.72 5.03 -16.25
C LYS A 321 -25.59 3.75 -17.10
N ALA A 322 -26.20 3.72 -18.28
CA ALA A 322 -26.16 2.58 -19.19
C ALA A 322 -24.73 2.28 -19.68
N ALA A 323 -23.92 3.30 -20.00
CA ALA A 323 -22.54 3.13 -20.41
C ALA A 323 -21.69 2.54 -19.28
N TRP A 324 -21.87 3.01 -18.04
CA TRP A 324 -21.18 2.47 -16.86
C TRP A 324 -21.59 1.03 -16.53
N LEU A 325 -22.88 0.69 -16.68
CA LEU A 325 -23.35 -0.69 -16.51
C LEU A 325 -22.77 -1.64 -17.58
N MET A 326 -22.64 -1.17 -18.82
CA MET A 326 -21.97 -1.91 -19.89
C MET A 326 -20.50 -2.15 -19.54
N LYS A 327 -19.80 -1.10 -19.10
CA LYS A 327 -18.39 -1.17 -18.69
C LYS A 327 -18.16 -2.13 -17.52
N ALA A 328 -19.06 -2.14 -16.53
CA ALA A 328 -19.05 -3.12 -15.45
C ALA A 328 -19.41 -4.55 -15.92
N GLY A 329 -20.25 -4.66 -16.97
CA GLY A 329 -20.63 -5.92 -17.60
C GLY A 329 -19.46 -6.65 -18.27
N GLU A 330 -18.55 -5.91 -18.89
CA GLU A 330 -17.29 -6.46 -19.46
C GLU A 330 -16.50 -7.24 -18.40
N LEU A 331 -16.35 -6.69 -17.19
CA LEU A 331 -15.63 -7.36 -16.10
C LEU A 331 -16.35 -8.60 -15.60
N LYS A 332 -17.69 -8.57 -15.52
CA LYS A 332 -18.50 -9.73 -15.15
C LYS A 332 -18.37 -10.87 -16.15
N GLN A 333 -18.18 -10.54 -17.43
CA GLN A 333 -17.92 -11.53 -18.48
C GLN A 333 -16.52 -12.12 -18.33
N MET A 334 -15.48 -11.29 -18.19
CA MET A 334 -14.09 -11.74 -17.99
C MET A 334 -13.96 -12.63 -16.73
N ARG A 335 -14.67 -12.31 -15.65
CA ARG A 335 -14.66 -13.10 -14.41
C ARG A 335 -15.21 -14.52 -14.56
N LYS A 336 -16.05 -14.76 -15.58
CA LYS A 336 -16.66 -16.07 -15.88
C LYS A 336 -15.89 -16.86 -16.94
N ASP A 337 -14.81 -16.31 -17.48
CA ASP A 337 -13.97 -17.02 -18.44
C ASP A 337 -13.27 -18.22 -17.75
N LYS A 338 -12.90 -19.24 -18.52
CA LYS A 338 -12.15 -20.40 -18.03
C LYS A 338 -10.66 -20.09 -17.88
N ASP A 339 -10.17 -19.09 -18.61
CA ASP A 339 -8.80 -18.60 -18.52
C ASP A 339 -8.59 -17.84 -17.20
N GLU A 340 -7.69 -18.35 -16.36
CA GLU A 340 -7.39 -17.77 -15.05
C GLU A 340 -6.71 -16.41 -15.16
N TYR A 341 -5.90 -16.15 -16.20
CA TYR A 341 -5.31 -14.82 -16.40
C TYR A 341 -6.40 -13.77 -16.62
N LYS A 342 -7.44 -14.10 -17.41
CA LYS A 342 -8.59 -13.20 -17.59
C LYS A 342 -9.39 -12.99 -16.31
N GLN A 343 -9.51 -14.02 -15.47
CA GLN A 343 -10.15 -13.88 -14.16
C GLN A 343 -9.34 -12.95 -13.24
N GLN A 344 -8.02 -13.09 -13.18
CA GLN A 344 -7.13 -12.19 -12.43
C GLN A 344 -7.21 -10.76 -12.97
N SER A 345 -7.13 -10.59 -14.29
CA SER A 345 -7.26 -9.29 -14.95
C SER A 345 -8.61 -8.62 -14.67
N SER A 346 -9.71 -9.40 -14.65
CA SER A 346 -11.02 -8.90 -14.23
C SER A 346 -11.03 -8.37 -12.79
N ARG A 347 -10.30 -9.02 -11.87
CA ARG A 347 -10.18 -8.58 -10.47
C ARG A 347 -9.36 -7.30 -10.36
N ARG A 348 -8.23 -7.20 -11.07
CA ARG A 348 -7.41 -5.97 -11.14
C ARG A 348 -8.17 -4.78 -11.73
N CYS A 349 -8.85 -4.98 -12.86
CA CYS A 349 -9.66 -3.94 -13.48
C CYS A 349 -10.83 -3.50 -12.59
N TYR A 350 -11.48 -4.44 -11.89
CA TYR A 350 -12.51 -4.12 -10.91
C TYR A 350 -11.95 -3.28 -9.76
N ASP A 351 -10.78 -3.67 -9.22
CA ASP A 351 -10.10 -2.95 -8.16
C ASP A 351 -9.72 -1.52 -8.61
N HIS A 352 -9.17 -1.37 -9.82
CA HIS A 352 -8.88 -0.07 -10.45
C HIS A 352 -10.12 0.82 -10.51
N SER A 353 -11.21 0.33 -11.09
CA SER A 353 -12.44 1.09 -11.28
C SER A 353 -13.07 1.53 -9.97
N THR A 354 -13.16 0.62 -9.00
CA THR A 354 -13.80 0.89 -7.71
C THR A 354 -12.97 1.81 -6.83
N ARG A 355 -11.65 1.62 -6.76
CA ARG A 355 -10.74 2.48 -5.98
C ARG A 355 -10.63 3.88 -6.56
N THR A 356 -10.53 4.02 -7.88
CA THR A 356 -10.58 5.32 -8.53
C THR A 356 -11.83 6.09 -8.13
N CYS A 357 -13.00 5.45 -8.13
CA CYS A 357 -14.23 6.10 -7.67
C CYS A 357 -14.18 6.49 -6.18
N MET A 358 -13.67 5.62 -5.32
CA MET A 358 -13.59 5.90 -3.88
C MET A 358 -12.64 7.06 -3.56
N GLU A 359 -11.45 7.09 -4.16
CA GLU A 359 -10.46 8.15 -3.94
C GLU A 359 -10.99 9.51 -4.39
N TYR A 360 -11.54 9.59 -5.59
CA TYR A 360 -12.14 10.83 -6.09
C TYR A 360 -13.36 11.25 -5.27
N PHE A 361 -14.17 10.30 -4.78
CA PHE A 361 -15.26 10.64 -3.87
C PHE A 361 -14.73 11.34 -2.61
N PHE A 362 -13.70 10.81 -1.94
CA PHE A 362 -13.17 11.44 -0.73
C PHE A 362 -12.55 12.81 -1.01
N LEU A 363 -11.82 12.94 -2.13
CA LEU A 363 -11.28 14.22 -2.58
C LEU A 363 -12.39 15.27 -2.79
N LEU A 364 -13.43 14.93 -3.54
CA LEU A 364 -14.55 15.82 -3.84
C LEU A 364 -15.39 16.15 -2.61
N MET A 365 -15.58 15.19 -1.70
CA MET A 365 -16.26 15.45 -0.42
C MET A 365 -15.45 16.42 0.45
N GLY A 366 -14.11 16.32 0.45
CA GLY A 366 -13.22 17.23 1.16
C GLY A 366 -13.21 18.65 0.60
N SER A 367 -13.42 18.82 -0.71
CA SER A 367 -13.53 20.14 -1.36
C SER A 367 -14.95 20.71 -1.36
N GLY A 368 -15.94 20.01 -0.80
CA GLY A 368 -17.34 20.44 -0.79
C GLY A 368 -18.06 20.24 -2.13
N GLU A 369 -17.48 19.54 -3.10
CA GLU A 369 -18.06 19.23 -4.41
C GLU A 369 -19.06 18.05 -4.34
N TYR A 370 -20.07 18.17 -3.48
CA TYR A 370 -20.99 17.07 -3.15
C TYR A 370 -21.81 16.54 -4.34
N ARG A 371 -22.11 17.39 -5.34
CA ARG A 371 -22.83 16.97 -6.55
C ARG A 371 -22.01 15.98 -7.36
N THR A 372 -20.77 16.34 -7.69
CA THR A 372 -19.84 15.48 -8.44
C THR A 372 -19.51 14.23 -7.63
N ALA A 373 -19.31 14.36 -6.31
CA ALA A 373 -19.10 13.21 -5.43
C ALA A 373 -20.27 12.21 -5.48
N SER A 374 -21.52 12.71 -5.49
CA SER A 374 -22.70 11.86 -5.64
C SER A 374 -22.69 11.10 -6.97
N THR A 375 -22.30 11.73 -8.08
CA THR A 375 -22.22 11.08 -9.40
C THR A 375 -21.11 10.02 -9.43
N VAL A 376 -19.95 10.30 -8.85
CA VAL A 376 -18.85 9.31 -8.73
C VAL A 376 -19.30 8.09 -7.91
N ALA A 377 -20.06 8.29 -6.84
CA ALA A 377 -20.63 7.18 -6.07
C ALA A 377 -21.70 6.38 -6.85
N GLU A 378 -22.39 7.02 -7.80
CA GLU A 378 -23.31 6.32 -8.73
C GLU A 378 -22.55 5.49 -9.78
N VAL A 379 -21.38 5.95 -10.25
CA VAL A 379 -20.47 5.11 -11.05
C VAL A 379 -20.07 3.88 -10.24
N LEU A 380 -19.57 4.07 -9.01
CA LEU A 380 -19.17 2.97 -8.14
C LEU A 380 -20.29 1.94 -7.94
N LEU A 381 -21.53 2.39 -7.75
CA LEU A 381 -22.70 1.51 -7.61
C LEU A 381 -22.95 0.62 -8.83
N CYS A 382 -22.52 1.02 -10.04
CA CYS A 382 -22.63 0.19 -11.25
C CYS A 382 -21.68 -1.03 -11.20
N PHE A 383 -20.54 -0.88 -10.54
CA PHE A 383 -19.53 -1.94 -10.37
C PHE A 383 -19.84 -2.82 -9.16
N ASP A 384 -20.30 -2.22 -8.06
CA ASP A 384 -20.47 -2.91 -6.78
C ASP A 384 -21.91 -2.81 -6.26
N ILE A 385 -22.83 -3.41 -7.02
CA ILE A 385 -24.28 -3.26 -6.79
C ILE A 385 -24.76 -3.90 -5.48
N ASP A 386 -24.10 -4.93 -4.99
CA ASP A 386 -24.53 -5.68 -3.81
C ASP A 386 -23.93 -5.13 -2.51
N ASN A 387 -22.89 -4.29 -2.60
CA ASN A 387 -22.26 -3.65 -1.45
C ASN A 387 -23.07 -2.44 -0.97
N SER A 388 -23.08 -2.22 0.34
CA SER A 388 -23.74 -1.06 0.97
C SER A 388 -22.98 0.25 0.79
N THR A 389 -21.66 0.18 0.59
CA THR A 389 -20.74 1.32 0.52
C THR A 389 -21.14 2.38 -0.51
N PRO A 390 -21.48 2.03 -1.78
CA PRO A 390 -21.81 3.04 -2.77
C PRO A 390 -23.11 3.79 -2.42
N ASN A 391 -24.13 3.09 -1.93
CA ASN A 391 -25.36 3.74 -1.46
C ASN A 391 -25.10 4.62 -0.22
N TYR A 392 -24.25 4.20 0.71
CA TYR A 392 -23.82 5.03 1.83
C TYR A 392 -23.13 6.33 1.35
N MET A 393 -22.23 6.23 0.38
CA MET A 393 -21.53 7.37 -0.22
C MET A 393 -22.49 8.34 -0.91
N ILE A 394 -23.45 7.83 -1.71
CA ILE A 394 -24.51 8.66 -2.31
C ILE A 394 -25.33 9.37 -1.23
N ALA A 395 -25.68 8.66 -0.15
CA ALA A 395 -26.47 9.23 0.92
C ALA A 395 -25.73 10.37 1.65
N ARG A 396 -24.44 10.19 1.90
CA ARG A 396 -23.57 11.18 2.54
C ARG A 396 -23.39 12.42 1.66
N ALA A 397 -23.14 12.25 0.37
CA ALA A 397 -23.06 13.36 -0.59
C ALA A 397 -24.41 14.11 -0.70
N ALA A 398 -25.54 13.38 -0.72
CA ALA A 398 -26.87 13.98 -0.72
C ALA A 398 -27.15 14.80 0.54
N ALA A 399 -26.68 14.34 1.71
CA ALA A 399 -26.78 15.09 2.96
C ALA A 399 -25.98 16.40 2.90
N GLY A 400 -24.76 16.38 2.34
CA GLY A 400 -23.97 17.60 2.09
C GLY A 400 -24.64 18.61 1.16
N MET A 401 -25.50 18.17 0.25
CA MET A 401 -26.34 19.04 -0.59
C MET A 401 -27.66 19.49 0.11
N GLY A 402 -27.89 19.12 1.37
CA GLY A 402 -29.16 19.39 2.06
C GLY A 402 -30.35 18.53 1.56
N ASN A 403 -30.10 17.53 0.72
CA ASN A 403 -31.16 16.72 0.11
C ASN A 403 -31.52 15.51 1.00
N LYS A 404 -32.32 15.79 2.05
CA LYS A 404 -32.79 14.78 3.02
C LYS A 404 -33.44 13.57 2.35
N LYS A 405 -34.33 13.78 1.37
CA LYS A 405 -35.08 12.70 0.69
C LYS A 405 -34.15 11.73 -0.05
N ARG A 406 -33.17 12.25 -0.80
CA ARG A 406 -32.19 11.39 -1.52
C ARG A 406 -31.25 10.70 -0.54
N SER A 407 -30.87 11.39 0.54
CA SER A 407 -30.04 10.81 1.59
C SER A 407 -30.74 9.63 2.28
N GLU A 408 -31.99 9.82 2.70
CA GLU A 408 -32.78 8.78 3.38
C GLU A 408 -33.02 7.55 2.49
N LYS A 409 -33.38 7.78 1.21
CA LYS A 409 -33.56 6.70 0.23
C LYS A 409 -32.31 5.82 0.14
N ASN A 410 -31.14 6.43 0.01
CA ASN A 410 -29.90 5.69 -0.16
C ASN A 410 -29.38 5.06 1.14
N LEU A 411 -29.61 5.69 2.30
CA LEU A 411 -29.34 5.05 3.59
C LEU A 411 -30.16 3.78 3.75
N LYS A 412 -31.46 3.80 3.41
CA LYS A 412 -32.31 2.59 3.45
C LYS A 412 -31.78 1.48 2.54
N GLU A 413 -31.34 1.80 1.34
CA GLU A 413 -30.74 0.81 0.43
C GLU A 413 -29.40 0.27 0.96
N ALA A 414 -28.55 1.12 1.54
CA ALA A 414 -27.32 0.68 2.18
C ALA A 414 -27.59 -0.23 3.39
N ILE A 415 -28.61 0.07 4.20
CA ILE A 415 -29.02 -0.73 5.35
C ILE A 415 -29.52 -2.12 4.91
N LYS A 416 -30.35 -2.18 3.86
CA LYS A 416 -30.77 -3.46 3.25
C LYS A 416 -29.59 -4.31 2.80
N LYS A 417 -28.49 -3.68 2.39
CA LYS A 417 -27.22 -4.30 1.97
C LYS A 417 -26.22 -4.50 3.12
N GLY A 418 -26.68 -4.41 4.37
CA GLY A 418 -25.87 -4.74 5.55
C GLY A 418 -25.09 -3.57 6.16
N LEU A 419 -25.36 -2.31 5.81
CA LEU A 419 -24.79 -1.17 6.54
C LEU A 419 -25.28 -1.18 7.99
N ILE A 420 -24.34 -1.15 8.94
CA ILE A 420 -24.62 -1.11 10.37
C ILE A 420 -24.34 0.30 10.90
N LEU A 421 -25.23 0.79 11.76
CA LEU A 421 -25.00 2.05 12.46
C LEU A 421 -23.75 1.95 13.33
N ASN A 422 -22.85 2.91 13.20
CA ASN A 422 -21.67 3.01 14.03
C ASN A 422 -21.43 4.48 14.40
N ARG A 423 -20.48 4.70 15.30
CA ARG A 423 -20.13 6.02 15.80
C ARG A 423 -19.79 7.01 14.69
N ARG A 424 -19.11 6.59 13.61
CA ARG A 424 -18.74 7.48 12.49
C ARG A 424 -19.98 8.00 11.76
N ILE A 425 -21.02 7.18 11.62
CA ILE A 425 -22.28 7.58 10.97
C ILE A 425 -23.11 8.47 11.91
N GLU A 426 -23.22 8.11 13.19
CA GLU A 426 -23.94 8.93 14.19
C GLU A 426 -23.29 10.31 14.43
N GLU A 427 -21.97 10.39 14.29
CA GLU A 427 -21.19 11.62 14.47
C GLU A 427 -20.93 12.37 13.16
N ASP A 428 -21.37 11.87 12.00
CA ASP A 428 -21.15 12.54 10.73
C ASP A 428 -21.92 13.86 10.70
N SER A 429 -21.16 14.97 10.68
CA SER A 429 -21.71 16.31 10.62
C SER A 429 -22.71 16.45 9.47
N LEU A 430 -22.46 15.88 8.28
CA LEU A 430 -23.34 16.05 7.12
C LEU A 430 -24.72 15.43 7.36
N PHE A 431 -24.79 14.24 7.97
CA PHE A 431 -26.08 13.63 8.31
C PHE A 431 -26.83 14.44 9.37
N ARG A 432 -26.13 15.02 10.35
CA ARG A 432 -26.76 15.87 11.38
C ARG A 432 -27.37 17.17 10.83
N HIS A 433 -26.99 17.60 9.62
CA HIS A 433 -27.62 18.76 8.98
C HIS A 433 -29.01 18.42 8.39
N VAL A 434 -29.28 17.15 8.11
CA VAL A 434 -30.52 16.72 7.44
C VAL A 434 -31.38 15.74 8.27
N PHE A 435 -30.81 15.11 9.29
CA PHE A 435 -31.49 14.21 10.21
C PHE A 435 -31.27 14.61 11.68
N THR A 436 -32.29 14.42 12.50
CA THR A 436 -32.08 14.34 13.96
C THR A 436 -31.44 12.99 14.32
N ASN A 437 -30.78 12.91 15.49
CA ASN A 437 -30.23 11.65 15.98
C ASN A 437 -31.31 10.53 16.08
N GLU A 438 -32.52 10.91 16.47
CA GLU A 438 -33.64 9.97 16.58
C GLU A 438 -34.12 9.49 15.20
N GLU A 439 -34.23 10.38 14.22
CA GLU A 439 -34.56 10.01 12.84
C GLU A 439 -33.53 9.05 12.25
N LEU A 440 -32.24 9.34 12.44
CA LEU A 440 -31.16 8.51 11.97
C LEU A 440 -31.19 7.12 12.62
N ARG A 441 -31.35 7.03 13.95
CA ARG A 441 -31.47 5.75 14.65
C ARG A 441 -32.67 4.92 14.19
N LYS A 442 -33.84 5.55 14.04
CA LYS A 442 -35.05 4.88 13.55
C LYS A 442 -34.89 4.27 12.15
N LEU A 443 -34.00 4.80 11.30
CA LEU A 443 -33.71 4.19 10.00
C LEU A 443 -33.01 2.84 10.14
N PHE A 444 -32.15 2.67 11.15
CA PHE A 444 -31.37 1.45 11.39
C PHE A 444 -32.08 0.43 12.29
N GLU A 445 -33.11 0.84 13.03
CA GLU A 445 -33.95 -0.05 13.85
C GLU A 445 -34.96 -0.86 13.00
N LYS A 446 -35.35 -0.33 11.83
CA LYS A 446 -36.24 -1.02 10.87
C LYS A 446 -35.43 -2.04 10.05
N LYS A 447 -35.00 -3.13 10.68
CA LYS A 447 -34.42 -4.30 9.99
C LYS A 447 -35.49 -5.19 9.38
#